data_AF-A0A0N4XQB7-F1
#
_entry.id   AF-A0A0N4XQB7-F1
#
_cell.length_a   1.000
_cell.length_b   1.000
_cell.length_c   1.000
_cell.angle_alpha   90.00
_cell.angle_beta   90.00
_cell.angle_gamma   90.00
#
_symmetry.space_group_name_H-M   'P 1'
#
loop_
_entity.id
_entity.type
_entity.pdbx_description
1 polymer ?
#
loop_
_entity_poly.entity_id
_entity_poly.type
_entity_poly.pdbx_seq_one_letter_code
_entity_poly.pdbx_strand_id
1 'polypeptide(L)'
;MAHIWQYGARYRKIHNKLGKPKDGYPVAVETIPRVKLIAKEYASTCTDARNLRFDARKRRDFEKLAVSANEPELIDLRRTALVLVENCTAWMYLHRSEPHTGECKSAVSHLFQQITKTQLELGRQSTNLNKEVEELRITIEKVMSTFHQNACSTRREESVDI
;
A
#
# COMPACT_ATOMS: atom_id res chain seq x y z
N MET A 1 51.18 1.10 25.30
CA MET A 1 50.45 1.97 26.25
C MET A 1 49.11 2.32 25.64
N ALA A 2 48.00 1.99 26.31
CA ALA A 2 46.67 2.26 25.78
C ALA A 2 46.37 3.77 25.84
N HIS A 3 46.16 4.39 24.69
CA HIS A 3 45.66 5.76 24.60
C HIS A 3 44.21 5.80 25.12
N ILE A 4 44.06 6.15 26.39
CA ILE A 4 42.75 6.46 26.98
C ILE A 4 42.25 7.73 26.30
N TRP A 5 41.17 7.62 25.54
CA TRP A 5 40.49 8.75 24.93
C TRP A 5 40.05 9.73 26.02
N GLN A 6 40.72 10.89 26.13
CA GLN A 6 40.47 11.92 27.14
C GLN A 6 39.13 12.67 26.96
N TYR A 7 38.28 12.26 26.00
CA TYR A 7 37.08 12.99 25.58
C TYR A 7 35.76 12.36 26.06
N GLY A 8 35.73 11.88 27.31
CA GLY A 8 34.51 11.38 27.95
C GLY A 8 33.46 12.48 28.19
N ALA A 9 32.19 12.08 28.35
CA ALA A 9 31.08 13.02 28.61
C ALA A 9 31.29 13.89 29.86
N ARG A 10 32.02 13.38 30.87
CA ARG A 10 32.37 14.13 32.10
C ARG A 10 33.33 15.28 31.82
N TYR A 11 34.35 15.06 30.98
CA TYR A 11 35.31 16.09 30.58
C TYR A 11 34.60 17.24 29.83
N ARG A 12 33.71 16.91 28.88
CA ARG A 12 32.92 17.91 28.13
C ARG A 12 32.07 18.81 29.03
N LYS A 13 31.43 18.27 30.07
CA LYS A 13 30.64 19.07 31.02
C LYS A 13 31.51 20.06 31.81
N ILE A 14 32.71 19.65 32.22
CA ILE A 14 33.65 20.51 32.93
C ILE A 14 34.20 21.59 31.98
N HIS A 15 34.58 21.21 30.76
CA HIS A 15 35.10 22.12 29.73
C HIS A 15 34.10 23.22 29.36
N ASN A 16 32.83 22.85 29.15
CA ASN A 16 31.75 23.81 28.87
C ASN A 16 31.50 24.76 30.06
N LYS A 17 31.55 24.26 31.30
CA LYS A 17 31.40 25.10 32.51
C LYS A 17 32.54 26.11 32.67
N LEU A 18 33.74 25.77 32.19
CA LEU A 18 34.91 26.64 32.21
C LEU A 18 34.92 27.68 31.07
N GLY A 19 33.88 27.71 30.23
CA GLY A 19 33.75 28.67 29.13
C GLY A 19 34.80 28.50 28.03
N LYS A 20 35.53 27.37 28.01
CA LYS A 20 36.57 27.13 27.03
C LYS A 20 35.96 26.85 25.65
N PRO A 21 36.56 27.35 24.55
CA PRO A 21 36.09 27.07 23.20
C PRO A 21 36.08 25.57 22.93
N LYS A 22 35.12 25.06 22.16
CA LYS A 22 35.06 23.61 21.86
C LYS A 22 36.32 23.18 21.10
N ASP A 23 37.02 22.18 21.62
CA ASP A 23 38.16 21.59 20.93
C ASP A 23 37.68 20.76 19.72
N GLY A 24 38.37 20.90 18.59
CA GLY A 24 38.14 20.14 17.36
C GLY A 24 37.71 20.99 16.17
N TYR A 25 37.84 20.43 14.97
CA TYR A 25 37.34 21.07 13.76
C TYR A 25 35.81 21.05 13.74
N PRO A 26 35.15 22.12 13.27
CA PRO A 26 33.70 22.12 13.08
C PRO A 26 33.35 20.97 12.14
N VAL A 27 32.56 20.01 12.65
CA VAL A 27 32.00 18.95 11.81
C VAL A 27 30.92 19.58 10.96
N ALA A 28 31.13 19.63 9.64
CA ALA A 28 30.07 19.90 8.70
C ALA A 28 29.10 18.71 8.75
N VAL A 29 27.93 18.92 9.35
CA VAL A 29 26.88 17.90 9.34
C VAL A 29 26.30 17.89 7.94
N GLU A 30 26.59 16.86 7.16
CA GLU A 30 25.87 16.61 5.92
C GLU A 30 24.39 16.41 6.26
N THR A 31 23.59 17.38 5.85
CA THR A 31 22.15 17.33 6.05
C THR A 31 21.56 16.58 4.86
N ILE A 32 21.38 15.26 5.02
CA ILE A 32 20.75 14.44 3.99
C ILE A 32 19.29 14.91 3.84
N PRO A 33 18.84 15.33 2.64
CA PRO A 33 17.47 15.72 2.44
C PRO A 33 16.54 14.55 2.76
N ARG A 34 15.48 14.80 3.54
CA ARG A 34 14.42 13.81 3.79
C ARG A 34 13.62 13.60 2.51
N VAL A 35 14.09 12.68 1.67
CA VAL A 35 13.28 12.19 0.55
C VAL A 35 12.13 11.39 1.14
N LYS A 36 10.88 11.76 0.82
CA LYS A 36 9.71 10.95 1.19
C LYS A 36 9.78 9.64 0.41
N LEU A 37 10.37 8.61 1.02
CA LEU A 37 10.51 7.28 0.39
C LEU A 37 9.16 6.62 0.11
N ILE A 38 8.13 6.96 0.90
CA ILE A 38 6.79 6.41 0.76
C ILE A 38 5.94 7.35 -0.10
N ALA A 39 5.66 6.92 -1.33
CA ALA A 39 4.67 7.55 -2.19
C ALA A 39 3.27 7.27 -1.61
N LYS A 40 2.77 8.22 -0.81
CA LYS A 40 1.52 8.10 -0.04
C LYS A 40 0.32 7.76 -0.92
N GLU A 41 0.33 8.21 -2.17
CA GLU A 41 -0.70 7.97 -3.17
C GLU A 41 -0.93 6.49 -3.53
N TYR A 42 0.08 5.62 -3.35
CA TYR A 42 -0.06 4.17 -3.54
C TYR A 42 -0.21 3.45 -2.21
N ALA A 43 0.50 3.93 -1.18
CA ALA A 43 0.60 3.25 0.10
C ALA A 43 -0.72 3.21 0.90
N SER A 44 -1.59 4.22 0.79
CA SER A 44 -2.83 4.26 1.57
C SER A 44 -3.78 3.13 1.18
N THR A 45 -4.11 3.01 -0.10
CA THR A 45 -5.03 2.00 -0.62
C THR A 45 -4.51 0.58 -0.39
N CYS A 46 -3.21 0.37 -0.59
CA CYS A 46 -2.54 -0.89 -0.28
C CYS A 46 -2.70 -1.28 1.20
N THR A 47 -2.45 -0.30 2.09
CA THR A 47 -2.56 -0.49 3.55
C THR A 47 -4.00 -0.75 3.98
N ASP A 48 -4.97 -0.02 3.42
CA ASP A 48 -6.38 -0.18 3.77
C ASP A 48 -6.91 -1.54 3.33
N ALA A 49 -6.58 -1.98 2.11
CA ALA A 49 -6.91 -3.33 1.64
C ALA A 49 -6.29 -4.40 2.55
N ARG A 50 -5.01 -4.25 2.91
CA ARG A 50 -4.32 -5.16 3.84
C ARG A 50 -4.99 -5.20 5.21
N ASN A 51 -5.32 -4.05 5.78
CA ASN A 51 -6.02 -3.96 7.06
C ASN A 51 -7.38 -4.67 7.00
N LEU A 52 -8.15 -4.49 5.93
CA LEU A 52 -9.42 -5.18 5.73
C LEU A 52 -9.26 -6.70 5.57
N ARG A 53 -8.17 -7.19 4.98
CA ARG A 53 -7.89 -8.63 4.88
C ARG A 53 -7.59 -9.27 6.23
N PHE A 54 -6.77 -8.60 7.04
CA PHE A 54 -6.25 -9.17 8.29
C PHE A 54 -7.07 -8.83 9.53
N ASP A 55 -8.02 -7.89 9.44
CA ASP A 55 -9.00 -7.65 10.51
C ASP A 55 -9.93 -8.87 10.66
N ALA A 56 -9.57 -9.75 11.58
CA ALA A 56 -10.27 -11.00 11.84
C ALA A 56 -11.71 -10.78 12.34
N ARG A 57 -12.02 -9.62 12.93
CA ARG A 57 -13.38 -9.30 13.38
C ARG A 57 -14.23 -8.95 12.17
N LYS A 58 -13.81 -7.94 11.39
CA LYS A 58 -14.53 -7.51 10.18
C LYS A 58 -14.71 -8.63 9.16
N ARG A 59 -13.72 -9.51 9.01
CA ARG A 59 -13.82 -10.68 8.14
C ARG A 59 -14.93 -11.63 8.59
N ARG A 60 -14.95 -12.01 9.87
CA ARG A 60 -15.97 -12.92 10.42
C ARG A 60 -17.38 -12.33 10.37
N ASP A 61 -17.50 -11.04 10.68
CA ASP A 61 -18.79 -10.34 10.61
C ASP A 61 -19.32 -10.33 9.17
N PHE A 62 -18.45 -10.08 8.19
CA PHE A 62 -18.80 -10.14 6.77
C PHE A 62 -19.22 -11.55 6.33
N GLU A 63 -18.44 -12.58 6.67
CA GLU A 63 -18.76 -13.97 6.34
C GLU A 63 -20.13 -14.39 6.90
N LYS A 64 -20.43 -14.00 8.15
CA LYS A 64 -21.73 -14.25 8.77
C LYS A 64 -22.87 -13.56 8.02
N LEU A 65 -22.68 -12.30 7.62
CA LEU A 65 -23.68 -11.55 6.85
C LEU A 65 -23.89 -12.16 5.47
N ALA A 66 -22.82 -12.55 4.78
CA ALA A 66 -22.88 -13.18 3.46
C ALA A 66 -23.67 -14.50 3.50
N VAL A 67 -23.39 -15.36 4.48
CA VAL A 67 -24.16 -16.60 4.69
C VAL A 67 -25.63 -16.30 5.02
N SER A 68 -25.90 -15.29 5.85
CA SER A 68 -27.27 -14.91 6.21
C SER A 68 -28.06 -14.34 5.03
N ALA A 69 -27.37 -13.69 4.08
CA ALA A 69 -27.94 -13.17 2.85
C ALA A 69 -28.03 -14.24 1.73
N ASN A 70 -27.66 -15.49 2.01
CA ASN A 70 -27.58 -16.58 1.03
C ASN A 70 -26.63 -16.30 -0.16
N GLU A 71 -25.56 -15.53 0.10
CA GLU A 71 -24.55 -15.14 -0.89
C GLU A 71 -23.14 -15.62 -0.45
N PRO A 72 -22.89 -16.94 -0.29
CA PRO A 72 -21.60 -17.43 0.21
C PRO A 72 -20.43 -17.14 -0.75
N GLU A 73 -20.69 -17.05 -2.05
CA GLU A 73 -19.68 -16.74 -3.09
C GLU A 73 -19.05 -15.35 -2.89
N LEU A 74 -19.77 -14.45 -2.23
CA LEU A 74 -19.30 -13.09 -1.93
C LEU A 74 -18.09 -13.09 -0.98
N ILE A 75 -17.88 -14.16 -0.20
CA ILE A 75 -16.69 -14.34 0.64
C ILE A 75 -15.44 -14.44 -0.21
N ASP A 76 -15.48 -15.24 -1.27
CA ASP A 76 -14.37 -15.44 -2.20
C ASP A 76 -14.14 -14.22 -3.09
N LEU A 77 -15.21 -13.55 -3.53
CA LEU A 77 -15.12 -12.29 -4.26
C LEU A 77 -14.44 -11.20 -3.42
N ARG A 78 -14.84 -11.06 -2.15
CA ARG A 78 -14.19 -10.11 -1.23
C ARG A 78 -12.71 -10.42 -1.07
N ARG A 79 -12.35 -11.69 -0.85
CA ARG A 79 -10.95 -12.10 -0.72
C ARG A 79 -10.16 -11.76 -1.97
N THR A 80 -10.70 -12.09 -3.14
CA THR A 80 -10.08 -11.85 -4.44
C THR A 80 -9.89 -10.36 -4.70
N ALA A 81 -10.93 -9.55 -4.53
CA ALA A 81 -10.87 -8.10 -4.70
C ALA A 81 -9.80 -7.46 -3.82
N LEU A 82 -9.77 -7.79 -2.53
CA LEU A 82 -8.78 -7.20 -1.61
C LEU A 82 -7.34 -7.64 -1.91
N VAL A 83 -7.14 -8.90 -2.33
CA VAL A 83 -5.83 -9.39 -2.77
C VAL A 83 -5.38 -8.66 -4.03
N LEU A 84 -6.25 -8.47 -5.01
CA LEU A 84 -5.95 -7.71 -6.22
C LEU A 84 -5.59 -6.27 -5.87
N VAL A 85 -6.40 -5.58 -5.07
CA VAL A 85 -6.12 -4.19 -4.68
C VAL A 85 -4.76 -4.07 -3.99
N GLU A 86 -4.44 -4.92 -3.01
CA GLU A 86 -3.14 -4.87 -2.31
C GLU A 86 -1.97 -5.11 -3.26
N ASN A 87 -2.02 -6.16 -4.09
CA ASN A 87 -0.89 -6.55 -4.94
C ASN A 87 -0.74 -5.62 -6.14
N CYS A 88 -1.83 -5.23 -6.80
CA CYS A 88 -1.80 -4.31 -7.93
C CYS A 88 -1.33 -2.92 -7.51
N THR A 89 -1.74 -2.42 -6.34
CA THR A 89 -1.19 -1.14 -5.82
C THR A 89 0.29 -1.25 -5.47
N ALA A 90 0.74 -2.37 -4.90
CA ALA A 90 2.16 -2.62 -4.66
C ALA A 90 2.96 -2.68 -5.97
N TRP A 91 2.43 -3.34 -7.00
CA TRP A 91 3.04 -3.38 -8.34
C TRP A 91 3.17 -1.97 -8.93
N MET A 92 2.10 -1.16 -8.90
CA MET A 92 2.14 0.23 -9.39
C MET A 92 3.13 1.09 -8.61
N TYR A 93 3.31 0.84 -7.31
CA TYR A 93 4.33 1.53 -6.52
C TYR A 93 5.75 1.22 -7.02
N LEU A 94 6.03 -0.03 -7.39
CA LEU A 94 7.33 -0.42 -7.94
C LEU A 94 7.57 0.18 -9.33
N HIS A 95 6.51 0.31 -10.13
CA HIS A 95 6.54 0.81 -11.51
C HIS A 95 6.10 2.29 -11.61
N ARG A 96 6.21 3.05 -10.51
CA ARG A 96 5.68 4.43 -10.41
C ARG A 96 6.37 5.45 -11.32
N SER A 97 7.55 5.12 -11.86
CA SER A 97 8.25 5.94 -12.84
C SER A 97 7.72 5.76 -14.26
N GLU A 98 6.89 4.74 -14.51
CA GLU A 98 6.37 4.45 -15.84
C GLU A 98 5.13 5.30 -16.15
N PRO A 99 5.07 5.89 -17.36
CA PRO A 99 3.99 6.82 -17.72
C PRO A 99 2.63 6.12 -17.95
N HIS A 100 2.59 4.80 -18.13
CA HIS A 100 1.40 4.06 -18.58
C HIS A 100 0.57 3.41 -17.45
N THR A 101 0.81 3.75 -16.18
CA THR A 101 0.10 3.13 -15.04
C THR A 101 -1.27 3.75 -14.72
N GLY A 102 -1.69 4.78 -15.46
CA GLY A 102 -2.93 5.53 -15.21
C GLY A 102 -4.20 4.67 -15.27
N GLU A 103 -4.33 3.82 -16.28
CA GLU A 103 -5.48 2.91 -16.43
C GLU A 103 -5.53 1.87 -15.30
N CYS A 104 -4.37 1.31 -14.93
CA CYS A 104 -4.23 0.41 -13.80
C CYS A 104 -4.69 1.08 -12.48
N LYS A 105 -4.27 2.33 -12.26
CA LYS A 105 -4.62 3.10 -11.06
C LYS A 105 -6.11 3.33 -10.97
N SER A 106 -6.74 3.71 -12.08
CA SER A 106 -8.19 3.91 -12.17
C SER A 106 -8.95 2.60 -11.91
N ALA A 107 -8.56 1.50 -12.57
CA ALA A 107 -9.22 0.20 -12.42
C ALA A 107 -9.14 -0.33 -10.98
N VAL A 108 -7.97 -0.23 -10.34
CA VAL A 108 -7.77 -0.68 -8.96
C VAL A 108 -8.51 0.20 -7.96
N SER A 109 -8.55 1.51 -8.18
CA SER A 109 -9.31 2.44 -7.33
C SER A 109 -10.81 2.15 -7.41
N HIS A 110 -11.32 1.89 -8.62
CA HIS A 110 -12.71 1.49 -8.84
C HIS A 110 -13.04 0.17 -8.16
N LEU A 111 -12.16 -0.84 -8.26
CA LEU A 111 -12.33 -2.12 -7.54
C LEU A 111 -12.41 -1.92 -6.03
N PHE A 112 -11.56 -1.07 -5.46
CA PHE A 112 -11.56 -0.82 -4.02
C PHE A 112 -12.84 -0.08 -3.56
N GLN A 113 -13.34 0.86 -4.36
CA GLN A 113 -14.62 1.51 -4.12
C GLN A 113 -15.78 0.51 -4.21
N GLN A 114 -15.78 -0.35 -5.23
CA GLN A 114 -16.85 -1.32 -5.45
C GLN A 114 -16.93 -2.33 -4.32
N ILE A 115 -15.81 -2.92 -3.87
CA ILE A 115 -15.85 -3.84 -2.72
C ILE A 115 -16.36 -3.14 -1.44
N THR A 116 -15.96 -1.88 -1.21
CA THR A 116 -16.44 -1.11 -0.05
C THR A 116 -17.95 -0.88 -0.13
N LYS A 117 -18.46 -0.56 -1.33
CA LYS A 117 -19.90 -0.38 -1.59
C LYS A 117 -20.68 -1.68 -1.39
N THR A 118 -20.22 -2.81 -1.95
CA THR A 118 -20.85 -4.13 -1.73
C THR A 118 -20.86 -4.51 -0.24
N GLN A 119 -19.77 -4.25 0.50
CA GLN A 119 -19.72 -4.50 1.94
C GLN A 119 -20.75 -3.66 2.71
N LEU A 120 -20.95 -2.41 2.32
CA LEU A 120 -21.94 -1.53 2.93
C LEU A 120 -23.37 -2.00 2.65
N GLU A 121 -23.68 -2.34 1.39
CA GLU A 121 -25.01 -2.79 0.99
C GLU A 121 -25.36 -4.17 1.59
N LEU A 122 -24.38 -5.06 1.74
CA LEU A 122 -24.55 -6.31 2.48
C LEU A 122 -24.90 -6.05 3.95
N GLY A 123 -24.20 -5.10 4.59
CA GLY A 123 -24.49 -4.70 5.97
C GLY A 123 -25.87 -4.08 6.16
N ARG A 124 -26.41 -3.45 5.11
CA ARG A 124 -27.76 -2.87 5.08
C ARG A 124 -28.85 -3.87 4.72
N GLN A 125 -28.49 -5.09 4.30
CA GLN A 125 -29.43 -6.07 3.74
C GLN A 125 -30.25 -5.46 2.58
N SER A 126 -29.57 -4.69 1.73
CA SER A 126 -30.18 -3.93 0.64
C SER A 126 -30.69 -4.84 -0.47
N THR A 127 -31.82 -4.48 -1.08
CA THR A 127 -32.35 -5.15 -2.28
C THR A 127 -31.43 -5.01 -3.49
N ASN A 128 -30.52 -4.04 -3.47
CA ASN A 128 -29.55 -3.81 -4.54
C ASN A 128 -28.32 -4.72 -4.47
N LEU A 129 -28.19 -5.55 -3.43
CA LEU A 129 -26.99 -6.37 -3.20
C LEU A 129 -26.58 -7.18 -4.43
N ASN A 130 -27.52 -7.86 -5.09
CA ASN A 130 -27.22 -8.70 -6.24
C ASN A 130 -26.61 -7.91 -7.41
N LYS A 131 -27.11 -6.69 -7.64
CA LYS A 131 -26.54 -5.79 -8.65
C LYS A 131 -25.11 -5.40 -8.28
N GLU A 132 -24.86 -5.08 -7.02
CA GLU A 132 -23.52 -4.70 -6.54
C GLU A 132 -22.52 -5.87 -6.56
N VAL A 133 -22.98 -7.09 -6.33
CA VAL A 133 -22.18 -8.32 -6.44
C VAL A 133 -21.78 -8.56 -7.90
N GLU A 134 -22.70 -8.38 -8.84
CA GLU A 134 -22.40 -8.53 -10.26
C GLU A 134 -21.45 -7.42 -10.76
N GLU A 135 -21.67 -6.17 -10.37
CA GLU A 135 -20.75 -5.07 -10.64
C GLU A 135 -19.35 -5.33 -10.07
N LEU A 136 -19.25 -5.97 -8.90
CA LEU A 136 -17.97 -6.37 -8.30
C LEU A 136 -17.26 -7.43 -9.15
N ARG A 137 -17.97 -8.45 -9.66
CA ARG A 137 -17.41 -9.48 -10.54
C ARG A 137 -16.81 -8.87 -11.81
N ILE A 138 -17.61 -8.05 -12.50
CA ILE A 138 -17.19 -7.34 -13.71
C ILE A 138 -15.95 -6.48 -13.43
N THR A 139 -15.92 -5.81 -12.28
CA THR A 139 -14.78 -4.95 -11.92
C THR A 139 -13.51 -5.76 -11.62
N ILE A 140 -13.62 -6.93 -11.00
CA ILE A 140 -12.50 -7.87 -10.78
C ILE A 140 -11.91 -8.29 -12.14
N GLU A 141 -12.76 -8.75 -13.06
CA GLU A 141 -12.33 -9.18 -14.39
C GLU A 141 -11.68 -8.05 -15.19
N LYS A 142 -12.21 -6.84 -15.07
CA LYS A 142 -11.62 -5.65 -15.67
C LYS A 142 -10.20 -5.39 -15.16
N VAL A 143 -9.99 -5.44 -13.84
CA VAL A 143 -8.65 -5.27 -13.25
C VAL A 143 -7.70 -6.36 -13.74
N MET A 144 -8.12 -7.62 -13.73
CA MET A 144 -7.31 -8.72 -14.24
C MET A 144 -6.92 -8.52 -15.71
N SER A 145 -7.87 -8.09 -16.54
CA SER A 145 -7.66 -7.84 -17.97
C SER A 145 -6.69 -6.68 -18.20
N THR A 146 -6.87 -5.56 -17.50
CA THR A 146 -5.98 -4.39 -17.60
C THR A 146 -4.54 -4.74 -17.21
N PHE A 147 -4.34 -5.50 -16.12
CA PHE A 147 -3.00 -5.91 -15.71
C PHE A 147 -2.40 -6.97 -16.63
N HIS A 148 -3.21 -7.88 -17.17
CA HIS A 148 -2.76 -8.87 -18.14
C HIS A 148 -2.28 -8.22 -19.44
N GLN A 149 -3.04 -7.23 -19.95
CA GLN A 149 -2.65 -6.46 -21.14
C GLN A 149 -1.33 -5.73 -20.92
N ASN A 150 -1.16 -5.05 -19.79
CA ASN A 150 0.09 -4.37 -19.47
C ASN A 150 1.27 -5.35 -19.36
N ALA A 151 1.10 -6.48 -18.67
CA ALA A 151 2.15 -7.50 -18.55
C ALA A 151 2.55 -8.16 -19.89
N CYS A 152 1.64 -8.19 -20.86
CA CYS A 152 1.91 -8.68 -22.21
C CYS A 152 2.57 -7.60 -23.09
N SER A 153 2.23 -6.33 -22.91
CA SER A 153 2.86 -5.21 -23.64
C SER A 153 4.32 -5.02 -23.23
N THR A 154 4.64 -5.07 -21.93
CA THR A 154 6.03 -4.96 -21.43
C THR A 154 6.95 -6.04 -22.00
N ARG A 155 6.44 -7.27 -22.18
CA ARG A 155 7.21 -8.38 -22.77
C ARG A 155 7.49 -8.23 -24.27
N ARG A 156 6.69 -7.44 -25.00
CA ARG A 156 6.91 -7.18 -26.43
C ARG A 156 7.98 -6.11 -26.63
N GLU A 157 8.02 -5.08 -25.79
CA GLU A 157 9.03 -4.02 -25.87
C GLU A 157 10.44 -4.57 -25.58
N GLU A 158 10.59 -5.46 -24.60
CA GLU A 158 11.87 -6.14 -24.32
C GLU A 158 12.38 -7.05 -25.46
N SER A 159 11.51 -7.47 -26.38
CA SER A 159 11.85 -8.36 -27.50
C SER A 159 12.26 -7.64 -28.79
N VAL A 160 12.06 -6.31 -28.86
CA VAL A 160 12.39 -5.49 -30.03
C VAL A 160 13.79 -4.86 -29.90
N ASP A 161 14.36 -4.88 -28.70
CA ASP A 161 15.71 -4.35 -28.39
C ASP A 161 16.83 -5.41 -28.48
N ILE A 162 16.71 -6.42 -29.35
CA ILE A 162 17.79 -7.40 -29.67
C ILE A 162 18.18 -7.30 -31.14
#